data_AF-A0A9D4UFT2-F1
#
_entry.id   AF-A0A9D4UFT2-F1
#
_cell.length_a   1.000
_cell.length_b   1.000
_cell.length_c   1.000
_cell.angle_alpha   90.00
_cell.angle_beta   90.00
_cell.angle_gamma   90.00
#
_symmetry.space_group_name_H-M   'P 1'
#
loop_
_entity.id
_entity.type
_entity.pdbx_description
1 polymer ?
#
loop_
_entity_poly.entity_id
_entity_poly.type
_entity_poly.pdbx_seq_one_letter_code
_entity_poly.pdbx_strand_id
1 'polypeptide(L)'
;MNRGVWIQTLAIWAVVLGLWCGRFRVEVAAQVDFIVGGEEDLIEGGLPGQDPSQRPSSKAQAPDPLSKPLTLWLNGGPGCSSVGNGAFEELGPFRPRGDGRGLVENPSSWNKAQDALRFLLGWFKKFPKYRSLDFFLTGESYAGHYLPRLASLMLNYNQQIGHVFNLKGIAIGNPLLNLGRHSLASYMTLWSRGAVSDETFNALSKACTFADYNLSPSHNEPEACEKGIAAANVEVGNFINLDNLNLDVCYTGIAEEEIRLHKMVHNVSFGVDVCMDSEIAFYLNLPEVQAALHTAHLNHTWLSCSTQQTLNYSIPNQSLDMTSSLADILKQGVCLWIYSGDLDSIVPLTSTRTIINELAHKMRLTKVDAHRAWYYKGQVGGWTMSYGTLTYATVRGAGHMVPSMQPERSLALFQSFLAGTPLPKNKLKSPN
;
A
#
# COMPACT_ATOMS: atom_id res chain seq x y z
N MET A 1 19.98 -22.88 -21.42
CA MET A 1 19.54 -23.31 -20.08
C MET A 1 19.51 -22.07 -19.20
N ASN A 2 18.34 -21.43 -19.09
CA ASN A 2 18.14 -20.18 -18.37
C ASN A 2 18.31 -20.40 -16.86
N ARG A 3 19.21 -19.63 -16.24
CA ARG A 3 19.38 -19.54 -14.78
C ARG A 3 18.76 -18.21 -14.34
N GLY A 4 17.58 -18.30 -13.71
CA GLY A 4 16.89 -17.16 -13.10
C GLY A 4 17.30 -16.95 -11.65
N VAL A 5 17.41 -15.69 -11.28
CA VAL A 5 17.58 -15.16 -9.91
C VAL A 5 16.28 -15.39 -9.15
N TRP A 6 16.36 -15.87 -7.90
CA TRP A 6 15.21 -16.05 -7.01
C TRP A 6 15.20 -14.90 -6.02
N ILE A 7 14.11 -14.15 -5.95
CA ILE A 7 13.75 -13.30 -4.80
C ILE A 7 12.64 -14.06 -4.08
N GLN A 8 12.83 -14.44 -2.81
CA GLN A 8 11.76 -15.04 -2.02
C GLN A 8 10.76 -13.97 -1.54
N THR A 9 9.86 -13.57 -2.42
CA THR A 9 8.51 -13.18 -2.02
C THR A 9 7.78 -14.48 -1.69
N LEU A 10 7.31 -14.69 -0.46
CA LEU A 10 6.44 -15.83 -0.14
C LEU A 10 5.03 -15.57 -0.69
N ALA A 11 4.88 -15.56 -2.01
CA ALA A 11 3.69 -16.10 -2.64
C ALA A 11 3.73 -17.62 -2.38
N ILE A 12 3.09 -18.06 -1.29
CA ILE A 12 3.13 -19.48 -0.90
C ILE A 12 2.32 -20.29 -1.91
N TRP A 13 2.98 -20.82 -2.94
CA TRP A 13 2.44 -21.86 -3.81
C TRP A 13 3.43 -23.03 -3.81
N ALA A 14 3.05 -24.14 -3.18
CA ALA A 14 3.78 -25.39 -3.26
C ALA A 14 2.85 -26.47 -3.85
N VAL A 15 3.20 -26.92 -5.05
CA VAL A 15 2.73 -28.18 -5.63
C VAL A 15 3.68 -29.28 -5.16
N VAL A 16 3.18 -30.28 -4.44
CA VAL A 16 3.82 -31.60 -4.32
C VAL A 16 2.80 -32.66 -4.70
N LEU A 17 3.10 -33.36 -5.80
CA LEU A 17 2.40 -34.55 -6.27
C LEU A 17 2.56 -35.68 -5.26
N GLY A 18 1.43 -36.22 -4.78
CA GLY A 18 1.39 -37.39 -3.90
C GLY A 18 -0.01 -37.99 -3.89
N LEU A 19 -0.15 -39.12 -4.57
CA LEU A 19 -1.37 -39.87 -4.84
C LEU A 19 -2.13 -40.33 -3.57
N TRP A 20 -3.46 -40.36 -3.72
CA TRP A 20 -4.50 -41.18 -3.07
C TRP A 20 -5.48 -40.56 -2.05
N CYS A 21 -6.75 -40.70 -2.46
CA CYS A 21 -8.02 -40.79 -1.73
C CYS A 21 -8.66 -39.52 -1.12
N GLY A 22 -9.63 -38.98 -1.87
CA GLY A 22 -10.92 -38.55 -1.29
C GLY A 22 -11.12 -37.05 -1.10
N ARG A 23 -11.81 -36.43 -2.08
CA ARG A 23 -12.66 -35.21 -2.00
C ARG A 23 -12.36 -34.22 -0.86
N PHE A 24 -11.83 -33.04 -1.19
CA PHE A 24 -12.36 -31.71 -0.80
C PHE A 24 -11.73 -30.62 -1.70
N ARG A 25 -12.58 -29.80 -2.33
CA ARG A 25 -12.22 -28.58 -3.08
C ARG A 25 -12.25 -27.41 -2.12
N VAL A 26 -11.17 -26.63 -2.03
CA VAL A 26 -11.16 -25.28 -1.42
C VAL A 26 -10.13 -24.41 -2.14
N GLU A 27 -10.60 -23.53 -3.03
CA GLU A 27 -9.82 -22.45 -3.64
C GLU A 27 -10.31 -21.12 -3.06
N VAL A 28 -9.39 -20.29 -2.59
CA VAL A 28 -9.62 -18.91 -2.15
C VAL A 28 -8.52 -18.09 -2.81
N ALA A 29 -8.90 -17.09 -3.60
CA ALA A 29 -7.98 -16.10 -4.16
C ALA A 29 -8.51 -14.69 -3.84
N ALA A 30 -8.07 -14.18 -2.70
CA ALA A 30 -7.65 -12.80 -2.55
C ALA A 30 -6.18 -12.91 -2.18
N GLN A 31 -5.26 -12.38 -2.99
CA GLN A 31 -3.87 -12.31 -2.58
C GLN A 31 -3.75 -11.22 -1.52
N VAL A 32 -3.77 -11.68 -0.27
CA VAL A 32 -3.08 -11.04 0.82
C VAL A 32 -1.61 -11.37 0.61
N ASP A 33 -0.78 -10.37 0.37
CA ASP A 33 0.65 -10.59 0.42
C ASP A 33 1.05 -10.79 1.88
N PHE A 34 1.34 -12.05 2.21
CA PHE A 34 2.00 -12.41 3.44
C PHE A 34 3.50 -12.37 3.22
N ILE A 35 4.12 -11.22 3.52
CA ILE A 35 5.58 -11.10 3.47
C ILE A 35 6.12 -11.77 4.73
N VAL A 36 6.86 -12.86 4.54
CA VAL A 36 7.65 -13.52 5.58
C VAL A 36 9.11 -13.17 5.32
N GLY A 37 9.69 -12.28 6.13
CA GLY A 37 10.95 -11.62 5.79
C GLY A 37 12.17 -12.56 5.77
N GLY A 38 12.92 -12.61 4.67
CA GLY A 38 14.27 -13.18 4.59
C GLY A 38 15.29 -12.10 4.22
N GLU A 39 16.47 -12.09 4.86
CA GLU A 39 17.65 -11.40 4.33
C GLU A 39 18.20 -12.24 3.17
N GLU A 40 18.39 -11.64 2.00
CA GLU A 40 19.32 -12.15 1.00
C GLU A 40 20.53 -11.23 1.02
N ASP A 41 21.70 -11.78 1.34
CA ASP A 41 22.98 -11.10 1.15
C ASP A 41 23.13 -10.76 -0.34
N LEU A 42 23.06 -9.47 -0.66
CA LEU A 42 23.39 -8.95 -1.99
C LEU A 42 24.89 -9.19 -2.23
N ILE A 43 25.23 -10.27 -2.92
CA ILE A 43 26.58 -10.47 -3.45
C ILE A 43 26.81 -9.39 -4.50
N GLU A 44 27.70 -8.44 -4.20
CA GLU A 44 28.13 -7.37 -5.11
C GLU A 44 28.45 -7.93 -6.51
N GLY A 45 27.87 -7.32 -7.54
CA GLY A 45 28.09 -7.68 -8.93
C GLY A 45 29.56 -7.50 -9.33
N GLY A 46 30.23 -8.61 -9.62
CA GLY A 46 31.59 -8.62 -10.17
C GLY A 46 31.67 -7.87 -11.51
N LEU A 47 32.75 -7.11 -11.67
CA LEU A 47 33.14 -6.39 -12.88
C LEU A 47 33.17 -7.30 -14.13
N PRO A 48 33.00 -6.75 -15.35
CA PRO A 48 32.96 -7.54 -16.58
C PRO A 48 34.32 -8.19 -16.85
N GLY A 49 34.38 -9.53 -16.90
CA GLY A 49 35.58 -10.26 -17.34
C GLY A 49 35.87 -11.62 -16.68
N GLN A 50 35.06 -12.09 -15.71
CA GLN A 50 35.32 -13.40 -15.09
C GLN A 50 34.55 -14.57 -15.74
N ASP A 51 35.30 -15.65 -15.97
CA ASP A 51 34.86 -16.93 -16.52
C ASP A 51 33.67 -17.52 -15.74
N PRO A 52 32.52 -17.83 -16.40
CA PRO A 52 31.34 -18.43 -15.77
C PRO A 52 31.58 -19.79 -15.09
N SER A 53 32.71 -20.46 -15.35
CA SER A 53 33.01 -21.80 -14.84
C SER A 53 33.51 -21.85 -13.39
N GLN A 54 33.83 -20.71 -12.75
CA GLN A 54 34.45 -20.67 -11.41
C GLN A 54 33.54 -20.17 -10.26
N ARG A 55 32.22 -20.09 -10.44
CA ARG A 55 31.32 -19.60 -9.37
C ARG A 55 31.06 -20.69 -8.30
N PRO A 56 31.35 -20.47 -6.99
CA PRO A 56 31.07 -21.46 -5.95
C PRO A 56 29.57 -21.74 -5.80
N SER A 57 29.20 -23.01 -5.62
CA SER A 57 27.82 -23.47 -5.48
C SER A 57 27.30 -23.44 -4.04
N SER A 58 27.43 -22.32 -3.32
CA SER A 58 26.78 -22.19 -2.01
C SER A 58 25.33 -21.73 -2.20
N LYS A 59 24.40 -22.68 -2.21
CA LYS A 59 22.99 -22.39 -1.93
C LYS A 59 22.91 -21.91 -0.49
N ALA A 60 22.85 -20.61 -0.25
CA ALA A 60 22.40 -20.09 1.03
C ALA A 60 20.98 -20.61 1.24
N GLN A 61 20.77 -21.34 2.34
CA GLN A 61 19.47 -21.89 2.69
C GLN A 61 18.61 -20.74 3.20
N ALA A 62 17.51 -20.44 2.50
CA ALA A 62 16.59 -19.40 2.95
C ALA A 62 16.16 -19.66 4.41
N PRO A 63 16.16 -18.64 5.29
CA PRO A 63 15.85 -18.81 6.71
C PRO A 63 14.44 -19.39 6.91
N ASP A 64 14.24 -20.13 8.01
CA ASP A 64 12.95 -20.76 8.34
C ASP A 64 11.82 -19.72 8.36
N PRO A 65 10.78 -19.86 7.50
CA PRO A 65 9.62 -18.96 7.49
C PRO A 65 8.91 -18.82 8.85
N LEU A 66 8.96 -19.84 9.71
CA LEU A 66 8.36 -19.80 11.05
C LEU A 66 9.18 -19.01 12.07
N SER A 67 10.43 -18.67 11.74
CA SER A 67 11.28 -17.79 12.56
C SER A 67 11.02 -16.30 12.33
N LYS A 68 10.08 -15.96 11.43
CA LYS A 68 9.85 -14.61 10.92
C LYS A 68 8.43 -14.14 11.21
N PRO A 69 8.21 -12.82 11.37
CA PRO A 69 6.87 -12.28 11.59
C PRO A 69 6.00 -12.40 10.32
N LEU A 70 4.69 -12.43 10.53
CA LEU A 70 3.69 -12.47 9.45
C LEU A 70 3.17 -11.06 9.19
N THR A 71 3.30 -10.56 7.97
CA THR A 71 2.81 -9.23 7.59
C THR A 71 1.73 -9.34 6.53
N LEU A 72 0.54 -8.78 6.75
CA LEU A 72 -0.50 -8.60 5.73
C LEU A 72 -0.34 -7.21 5.10
N TRP A 73 -0.13 -7.13 3.79
CA TRP A 73 -0.16 -5.88 3.01
C TRP A 73 -1.51 -5.64 2.32
N LEU A 74 -2.04 -4.41 2.39
CA LEU A 74 -3.22 -3.96 1.63
C LEU A 74 -2.92 -2.66 0.86
N ASN A 75 -3.11 -2.67 -0.46
CA ASN A 75 -3.12 -1.43 -1.26
C ASN A 75 -4.40 -0.61 -1.02
N GLY A 76 -4.38 0.65 -1.47
CA GLY A 76 -5.47 1.61 -1.30
C GLY A 76 -6.47 1.66 -2.48
N GLY A 77 -6.49 2.80 -3.17
CA GLY A 77 -7.47 3.12 -4.22
C GLY A 77 -8.50 4.15 -3.76
N PRO A 78 -9.75 3.77 -3.44
CA PRO A 78 -10.24 2.42 -3.16
C PRO A 78 -10.49 1.51 -4.39
N GLY A 79 -10.46 0.20 -4.19
CA GLY A 79 -10.68 -0.80 -5.26
C GLY A 79 -9.45 -1.15 -6.09
N CYS A 80 -8.26 -0.72 -5.66
CA CYS A 80 -7.00 -1.17 -6.25
C CYS A 80 -6.65 -2.58 -5.77
N SER A 81 -6.21 -3.39 -6.70
CA SER A 81 -6.13 -4.83 -6.56
C SER A 81 -4.96 -5.26 -5.67
N SER A 82 -5.25 -6.13 -4.69
CA SER A 82 -4.26 -7.10 -4.17
C SER A 82 -4.43 -8.51 -4.80
N VAL A 83 -5.42 -8.64 -5.72
CA VAL A 83 -5.74 -9.65 -6.77
C VAL A 83 -6.66 -10.85 -6.42
N GLY A 84 -7.86 -10.88 -7.04
CA GLY A 84 -8.53 -12.10 -7.53
C GLY A 84 -9.97 -12.45 -7.09
N ASN A 85 -10.46 -13.57 -7.66
CA ASN A 85 -11.67 -14.40 -7.50
C ASN A 85 -12.80 -14.10 -6.47
N GLY A 86 -12.56 -13.36 -5.39
CA GLY A 86 -13.64 -12.94 -4.47
C GLY A 86 -14.72 -12.06 -5.12
N ALA A 87 -14.39 -11.36 -6.21
CA ALA A 87 -15.16 -10.22 -6.71
C ALA A 87 -16.45 -10.54 -7.52
N PHE A 88 -16.61 -11.73 -8.12
CA PHE A 88 -17.68 -11.90 -9.13
C PHE A 88 -18.52 -13.18 -9.08
N GLU A 89 -18.14 -14.20 -8.31
CA GLU A 89 -18.91 -15.46 -8.25
C GLU A 89 -19.44 -15.79 -6.84
N GLU A 90 -18.72 -15.38 -5.80
CA GLU A 90 -19.09 -15.68 -4.42
C GLU A 90 -19.44 -14.41 -3.60
N LEU A 91 -18.56 -13.42 -3.55
CA LEU A 91 -18.49 -12.47 -2.42
C LEU A 91 -18.45 -10.98 -2.80
N GLY A 92 -18.23 -10.64 -4.07
CA GLY A 92 -18.07 -9.25 -4.50
C GLY A 92 -19.38 -8.53 -4.82
N PRO A 93 -19.28 -7.23 -5.19
CA PRO A 93 -20.43 -6.33 -5.31
C PRO A 93 -21.37 -6.64 -6.47
N PHE A 94 -21.01 -7.55 -7.37
CA PHE A 94 -21.80 -7.89 -8.55
C PHE A 94 -21.82 -9.39 -8.83
N ARG A 95 -22.93 -9.87 -9.42
CA ARG A 95 -23.06 -11.22 -10.00
C ARG A 95 -23.36 -11.12 -11.50
N PRO A 96 -22.99 -12.13 -12.31
CA PRO A 96 -23.40 -12.20 -13.71
C PRO A 96 -24.93 -12.24 -13.82
N ARG A 97 -25.47 -11.45 -14.73
CA ARG A 97 -26.86 -11.56 -15.16
C ARG A 97 -27.02 -12.90 -15.89
N GLY A 98 -28.18 -13.56 -15.76
CA GLY A 98 -28.40 -14.94 -16.23
C GLY A 98 -28.21 -15.18 -17.75
N ASP A 99 -27.94 -14.13 -18.52
CA ASP A 99 -27.60 -14.17 -19.95
C ASP A 99 -26.09 -14.04 -20.24
N GLY A 100 -25.26 -13.87 -19.19
CA GLY A 100 -23.81 -13.71 -19.29
C GLY A 100 -23.36 -12.41 -19.97
N ARG A 101 -24.25 -11.43 -20.16
CA ARG A 101 -23.97 -10.19 -20.94
C ARG A 101 -24.13 -8.91 -20.13
N GLY A 102 -24.27 -9.02 -18.81
CA GLY A 102 -24.31 -7.88 -17.90
C GLY A 102 -24.11 -8.30 -16.44
N LEU A 103 -24.05 -7.32 -15.53
CA LEU A 103 -23.91 -7.51 -14.08
C LEU A 103 -25.19 -7.09 -13.34
N VAL A 104 -25.42 -7.67 -12.15
CA VAL A 104 -26.45 -7.27 -11.16
C VAL A 104 -25.81 -7.10 -9.79
N GLU A 105 -26.24 -6.08 -9.04
CA GLU A 105 -25.67 -5.75 -7.71
C GLU A 105 -25.93 -6.85 -6.68
N ASN A 106 -24.92 -7.14 -5.86
CA ASN A 106 -24.99 -8.09 -4.75
C ASN A 106 -25.11 -7.33 -3.41
N PRO A 107 -26.32 -7.22 -2.83
CA PRO A 107 -26.54 -6.51 -1.56
C PRO A 107 -25.91 -7.21 -0.34
N SER A 108 -25.31 -8.40 -0.51
CA SER A 108 -24.58 -9.14 0.53
C SER A 108 -23.06 -9.20 0.28
N SER A 109 -22.52 -8.18 -0.40
CA SER A 109 -21.10 -8.05 -0.75
C SER A 109 -20.16 -7.93 0.47
N TRP A 110 -18.97 -8.52 0.34
CA TRP A 110 -17.91 -8.66 1.34
C TRP A 110 -16.81 -7.57 1.23
N ASN A 111 -17.21 -6.31 1.06
CA ASN A 111 -16.29 -5.16 0.91
C ASN A 111 -15.99 -4.42 2.24
N LYS A 112 -16.23 -5.05 3.40
CA LYS A 112 -16.16 -4.42 4.72
C LYS A 112 -15.02 -5.00 5.55
N ALA A 113 -14.57 -4.27 6.57
CA ALA A 113 -13.52 -4.73 7.48
C ALA A 113 -13.88 -6.07 8.20
N GLN A 114 -15.19 -6.36 8.37
CA GLN A 114 -15.65 -7.67 8.88
C GLN A 114 -15.28 -8.84 7.95
N ASP A 115 -15.15 -8.59 6.66
CA ASP A 115 -14.87 -9.63 5.68
C ASP A 115 -13.38 -9.95 5.62
N ALA A 116 -12.53 -8.93 5.74
CA ALA A 116 -11.11 -9.13 5.97
C ALA A 116 -10.84 -9.91 7.27
N LEU A 117 -11.60 -9.62 8.35
CA LEU A 117 -11.54 -10.42 9.58
C LEU A 117 -11.93 -11.88 9.33
N ARG A 118 -13.04 -12.12 8.61
CA ARG A 118 -13.50 -13.49 8.29
C ARG A 118 -12.49 -14.24 7.42
N PHE A 119 -11.91 -13.57 6.43
CA PHE A 119 -10.83 -14.11 5.61
C PHE A 119 -9.64 -14.52 6.48
N LEU A 120 -9.17 -13.64 7.38
CA LEU A 120 -8.05 -13.95 8.27
C LEU A 120 -8.33 -15.14 9.19
N LEU A 121 -9.55 -15.25 9.72
CA LEU A 121 -9.97 -16.41 10.51
C LEU A 121 -9.94 -17.70 9.66
N GLY A 122 -10.43 -17.65 8.42
CA GLY A 122 -10.38 -18.77 7.48
C GLY A 122 -8.94 -19.14 7.09
N TRP A 123 -8.08 -18.14 6.88
CA TRP A 123 -6.67 -18.32 6.55
C TRP A 123 -5.92 -18.99 7.70
N PHE A 124 -6.08 -18.52 8.95
CA PHE A 124 -5.49 -19.19 10.11
C PHE A 124 -6.06 -20.60 10.36
N LYS A 125 -7.29 -20.88 9.93
CA LYS A 125 -7.83 -22.26 9.94
C LYS A 125 -7.14 -23.15 8.91
N LYS A 126 -6.88 -22.64 7.71
CA LYS A 126 -6.18 -23.37 6.63
C LYS A 126 -4.68 -23.50 6.91
N PHE A 127 -4.09 -22.50 7.56
CA PHE A 127 -2.67 -22.42 7.87
C PHE A 127 -2.40 -22.20 9.37
N PRO A 128 -2.76 -23.18 10.23
CA PRO A 128 -2.74 -23.03 11.68
C PRO A 128 -1.35 -22.78 12.26
N LYS A 129 -0.28 -23.22 11.56
CA LYS A 129 1.12 -23.03 11.98
C LYS A 129 1.55 -21.56 12.11
N TYR A 130 0.84 -20.63 11.46
CA TYR A 130 1.17 -19.20 11.51
C TYR A 130 0.41 -18.44 12.58
N ARG A 131 -0.54 -19.08 13.28
CA ARG A 131 -1.43 -18.40 14.23
C ARG A 131 -0.71 -17.86 15.46
N SER A 132 0.41 -18.48 15.85
CA SER A 132 1.21 -18.04 16.99
C SER A 132 2.26 -16.98 16.64
N LEU A 133 2.47 -16.69 15.35
CA LEU A 133 3.47 -15.71 14.95
C LEU A 133 3.03 -14.29 15.31
N ASP A 134 4.02 -13.43 15.53
CA ASP A 134 3.79 -11.99 15.60
C ASP A 134 3.17 -11.52 14.28
N PHE A 135 2.01 -10.89 14.38
CA PHE A 135 1.22 -10.47 13.24
C PHE A 135 1.25 -8.96 13.08
N PHE A 136 1.50 -8.49 11.86
CA PHE A 136 1.58 -7.09 11.51
C PHE A 136 0.63 -6.76 10.36
N LEU A 137 0.03 -5.57 10.42
CA LEU A 137 -0.81 -5.03 9.37
C LEU A 137 -0.07 -3.90 8.67
N THR A 138 0.07 -3.96 7.36
CA THR A 138 0.70 -2.91 6.58
C THR A 138 -0.08 -2.55 5.33
N GLY A 139 0.16 -1.36 4.80
CA GLY A 139 -0.54 -0.90 3.60
C GLY A 139 -0.28 0.57 3.33
N GLU A 140 -0.92 1.08 2.29
CA GLU A 140 -0.72 2.46 1.84
C GLU A 140 -2.01 3.17 1.42
N SER A 141 -1.96 4.50 1.32
CA SER A 141 -3.03 5.29 0.72
C SER A 141 -4.36 5.11 1.45
N TYR A 142 -5.42 4.70 0.74
CA TYR A 142 -6.72 4.40 1.31
C TYR A 142 -6.72 3.21 2.30
N ALA A 143 -5.62 2.44 2.41
CA ALA A 143 -5.42 1.53 3.53
C ALA A 143 -5.39 2.24 4.91
N GLY A 144 -5.19 3.56 4.92
CA GLY A 144 -5.48 4.43 6.07
C GLY A 144 -6.92 4.31 6.60
N HIS A 145 -7.88 3.89 5.77
CA HIS A 145 -9.23 3.53 6.19
C HIS A 145 -9.37 2.04 6.52
N TYR A 146 -8.74 1.17 5.73
CA TYR A 146 -8.88 -0.28 5.88
C TYR A 146 -8.25 -0.80 7.18
N LEU A 147 -6.98 -0.48 7.40
CA LEU A 147 -6.20 -1.08 8.47
C LEU A 147 -6.69 -0.68 9.85
N PRO A 148 -7.07 0.58 10.13
CA PRO A 148 -7.57 0.91 11.46
C PRO A 148 -8.91 0.24 11.77
N ARG A 149 -9.78 0.06 10.78
CA ARG A 149 -11.05 -0.66 10.97
C ARG A 149 -10.82 -2.15 11.21
N LEU A 150 -9.98 -2.76 10.40
CA LEU A 150 -9.64 -4.17 10.53
C LEU A 150 -8.98 -4.46 11.88
N ALA A 151 -8.00 -3.65 12.27
CA ALA A 151 -7.32 -3.77 13.56
C ALA A 151 -8.29 -3.64 14.73
N SER A 152 -9.17 -2.63 14.73
CA SER A 152 -10.19 -2.48 15.77
C SER A 152 -11.10 -3.70 15.87
N LEU A 153 -11.52 -4.28 14.73
CA LEU A 153 -12.32 -5.50 14.74
C LEU A 153 -11.55 -6.71 15.27
N MET A 154 -10.29 -6.90 14.87
CA MET A 154 -9.44 -7.98 15.37
C MET A 154 -9.21 -7.88 16.88
N LEU A 155 -8.95 -6.68 17.38
CA LEU A 155 -8.72 -6.41 18.80
C LEU A 155 -10.00 -6.65 19.62
N ASN A 156 -11.16 -6.17 19.13
CA ASN A 156 -12.45 -6.45 19.76
C ASN A 156 -12.77 -7.96 19.76
N TYR A 157 -12.47 -8.66 18.66
CA TYR A 157 -12.65 -10.10 18.56
C TYR A 157 -11.78 -10.85 19.59
N ASN A 158 -10.52 -10.43 19.75
CA ASN A 158 -9.62 -10.99 20.78
C ASN A 158 -10.17 -10.83 22.20
N GLN A 159 -10.81 -9.69 22.51
CA GLN A 159 -11.41 -9.46 23.83
C GLN A 159 -12.62 -10.36 24.09
N GLN A 160 -13.39 -10.69 23.06
CA GLN A 160 -14.63 -11.47 23.19
C GLN A 160 -14.39 -12.99 23.17
N ILE A 161 -13.51 -13.46 22.30
CA ILE A 161 -13.36 -14.89 21.97
C ILE A 161 -12.06 -15.49 22.52
N GLY A 162 -11.15 -14.65 23.03
CA GLY A 162 -9.80 -15.02 23.44
C GLY A 162 -8.76 -14.65 22.37
N HIS A 163 -7.49 -14.60 22.76
CA HIS A 163 -6.38 -14.04 21.97
C HIS A 163 -6.10 -14.86 20.69
N VAL A 164 -6.88 -14.59 19.63
CA VAL A 164 -6.80 -15.27 18.33
C VAL A 164 -5.72 -14.66 17.45
N PHE A 165 -5.59 -13.34 17.48
CA PHE A 165 -4.63 -12.58 16.69
C PHE A 165 -3.51 -12.03 17.58
N ASN A 166 -2.28 -12.42 17.33
CA ASN A 166 -1.11 -11.85 17.99
C ASN A 166 -0.65 -10.55 17.28
N LEU A 167 -1.55 -9.56 17.19
CA LEU A 167 -1.31 -8.30 16.49
C LEU A 167 -0.30 -7.43 17.26
N LYS A 168 0.89 -7.23 16.69
CA LYS A 168 2.00 -6.48 17.31
C LYS A 168 2.10 -5.03 16.83
N GLY A 169 1.78 -4.79 15.57
CA GLY A 169 1.92 -3.44 15.02
C GLY A 169 1.22 -3.24 13.70
N ILE A 170 1.06 -1.96 13.35
CA ILE A 170 0.48 -1.49 12.11
C ILE A 170 1.43 -0.46 11.49
N ALA A 171 1.75 -0.59 10.20
CA ALA A 171 2.49 0.43 9.47
C ALA A 171 1.71 0.92 8.24
N ILE A 172 1.45 2.21 8.13
CA ILE A 172 0.66 2.77 7.02
C ILE A 172 1.44 3.87 6.29
N GLY A 173 1.68 3.66 5.00
CA GLY A 173 2.35 4.59 4.10
C GLY A 173 1.36 5.56 3.47
N ASN A 174 1.70 6.84 3.43
CA ASN A 174 0.94 7.92 2.80
C ASN A 174 -0.57 7.77 3.05
N PRO A 175 -1.02 7.67 4.31
CA PRO A 175 -2.36 7.19 4.62
C PRO A 175 -3.41 8.28 4.46
N LEU A 176 -4.48 8.01 3.72
CA LEU A 176 -5.68 8.83 3.79
C LEU A 176 -6.34 8.57 5.15
N LEU A 177 -6.32 9.58 6.03
CA LEU A 177 -6.86 9.50 7.40
C LEU A 177 -8.01 10.48 7.64
N ASN A 178 -7.94 11.66 7.01
CA ASN A 178 -8.98 12.68 7.06
C ASN A 178 -8.98 13.42 5.72
N LEU A 179 -10.01 13.17 4.90
CA LEU A 179 -10.08 13.68 3.53
C LEU A 179 -9.95 15.21 3.47
N GLY A 180 -10.67 15.94 4.32
CA GLY A 180 -10.61 17.40 4.37
C GLY A 180 -9.21 17.96 4.62
N ARG A 181 -8.50 17.39 5.59
CA ARG A 181 -7.11 17.77 5.89
C ARG A 181 -6.16 17.46 4.73
N HIS A 182 -6.35 16.33 4.06
CA HIS A 182 -5.54 15.95 2.92
C HIS A 182 -5.79 16.86 1.71
N SER A 183 -7.06 17.13 1.37
CA SER A 183 -7.43 18.01 0.25
C SER A 183 -6.79 19.39 0.34
N LEU A 184 -6.87 20.04 1.51
CA LEU A 184 -6.23 21.35 1.71
C LEU A 184 -4.70 21.26 1.53
N ALA A 185 -4.09 20.22 2.08
CA ALA A 185 -2.64 20.04 2.00
C ALA A 185 -2.17 19.71 0.58
N SER A 186 -2.99 19.04 -0.24
CA SER A 186 -2.66 18.75 -1.64
C SER A 186 -2.49 20.03 -2.44
N TYR A 187 -3.45 20.96 -2.37
CA TYR A 187 -3.33 22.26 -3.03
C TYR A 187 -2.20 23.12 -2.46
N MET A 188 -1.97 23.08 -1.14
CA MET A 188 -0.82 23.73 -0.53
C MET A 188 0.51 23.15 -1.05
N THR A 189 0.58 21.84 -1.27
CA THR A 189 1.76 21.17 -1.80
C THR A 189 1.99 21.60 -3.24
N LEU A 190 0.97 21.53 -4.10
CA LEU A 190 1.04 21.98 -5.49
C LEU A 190 1.49 23.44 -5.61
N TRP A 191 0.93 24.33 -4.81
CA TRP A 191 1.35 25.74 -4.72
C TRP A 191 2.82 25.87 -4.30
N SER A 192 3.22 25.21 -3.20
CA SER A 192 4.61 25.25 -2.72
C SER A 192 5.63 24.66 -3.70
N ARG A 193 5.15 23.88 -4.67
CA ARG A 193 5.94 23.28 -5.74
C ARG A 193 5.89 24.06 -7.05
N GLY A 194 5.17 25.17 -7.10
CA GLY A 194 5.06 26.06 -8.26
C GLY A 194 4.08 25.57 -9.34
N ALA A 195 3.29 24.55 -9.05
CA ALA A 195 2.27 24.03 -9.98
C ALA A 195 0.96 24.82 -9.94
N VAL A 196 0.76 25.65 -8.90
CA VAL A 196 -0.40 26.53 -8.72
C VAL A 196 0.10 27.93 -8.39
N SER A 197 -0.51 28.94 -9.00
CA SER A 197 -0.17 30.35 -8.83
C SER A 197 -0.53 30.87 -7.43
N ASP A 198 0.12 31.97 -7.02
CA ASP A 198 -0.20 32.65 -5.76
C ASP A 198 -1.65 33.17 -5.78
N GLU A 199 -2.12 33.67 -6.92
CA GLU A 199 -3.49 34.17 -7.09
C GLU A 199 -4.51 33.06 -6.89
N THR A 200 -4.32 31.90 -7.54
CA THR A 200 -5.23 30.76 -7.46
C THR A 200 -5.20 30.14 -6.08
N PHE A 201 -4.02 29.93 -5.48
CA PHE A 201 -3.92 29.40 -4.12
C PHE A 201 -4.54 30.34 -3.07
N ASN A 202 -4.35 31.66 -3.20
CA ASN A 202 -4.97 32.65 -2.32
C ASN A 202 -6.51 32.69 -2.48
N ALA A 203 -7.03 32.53 -3.69
CA ALA A 203 -8.47 32.44 -3.93
C ALA A 203 -9.05 31.16 -3.32
N LEU A 204 -8.41 30.02 -3.57
CA LEU A 204 -8.81 28.71 -3.06
C LEU A 204 -8.78 28.67 -1.53
N SER A 205 -7.69 29.11 -0.91
CA SER A 205 -7.53 29.11 0.55
C SER A 205 -8.50 30.04 1.30
N LYS A 206 -9.01 31.09 0.64
CA LYS A 206 -10.06 31.96 1.19
C LYS A 206 -11.45 31.37 1.03
N ALA A 207 -11.70 30.65 -0.05
CA ALA A 207 -13.03 30.18 -0.42
C ALA A 207 -13.35 28.78 0.12
N CYS A 208 -12.34 27.91 0.26
CA CYS A 208 -12.49 26.53 0.70
C CYS A 208 -12.19 26.37 2.18
N THR A 209 -13.08 25.69 2.91
CA THR A 209 -12.79 25.32 4.32
C THR A 209 -12.27 23.90 4.44
N PHE A 210 -12.67 23.02 3.52
CA PHE A 210 -12.40 21.58 3.52
C PHE A 210 -12.81 20.83 4.78
N ALA A 211 -13.46 21.47 5.77
CA ALA A 211 -13.72 20.86 7.08
C ALA A 211 -14.67 19.66 6.99
N ASP A 212 -15.68 19.74 6.11
CA ASP A 212 -16.66 18.69 5.82
C ASP A 212 -16.55 18.18 4.37
N TYR A 213 -15.36 18.30 3.77
CA TYR A 213 -15.13 17.91 2.38
C TYR A 213 -15.45 16.43 2.18
N ASN A 214 -16.27 16.16 1.19
CA ASN A 214 -16.63 14.81 0.78
C ASN A 214 -16.68 14.74 -0.75
N LEU A 215 -16.63 13.52 -1.29
CA LEU A 215 -16.62 13.28 -2.73
C LEU A 215 -18.04 13.25 -3.33
N SER A 216 -19.04 13.81 -2.64
CA SER A 216 -20.42 13.86 -3.14
C SER A 216 -20.56 14.92 -4.23
N PRO A 217 -21.36 14.68 -5.28
CA PRO A 217 -21.77 15.74 -6.21
C PRO A 217 -22.51 16.89 -5.53
N SER A 218 -23.09 16.63 -4.36
CA SER A 218 -23.71 17.63 -3.48
C SER A 218 -22.86 17.76 -2.21
N HIS A 219 -21.73 18.45 -2.32
CA HIS A 219 -20.87 18.78 -1.19
C HIS A 219 -21.10 20.23 -0.74
N ASN A 220 -20.75 20.53 0.50
CA ASN A 220 -21.05 21.80 1.16
C ASN A 220 -20.02 22.91 0.85
N GLU A 221 -19.22 22.77 -0.22
CA GLU A 221 -18.23 23.80 -0.55
C GLU A 221 -18.87 24.96 -1.34
N PRO A 222 -18.50 26.21 -1.06
CA PRO A 222 -18.99 27.36 -1.81
C PRO A 222 -18.63 27.28 -3.30
N GLU A 223 -19.45 27.87 -4.18
CA GLU A 223 -19.16 27.97 -5.62
C GLU A 223 -17.78 28.60 -5.89
N ALA A 224 -17.35 29.54 -5.05
CA ALA A 224 -16.03 30.14 -5.13
C ALA A 224 -14.89 29.13 -4.87
N CYS A 225 -15.11 28.15 -4.00
CA CYS A 225 -14.16 27.07 -3.75
C CYS A 225 -14.03 26.17 -4.97
N GLU A 226 -15.17 25.76 -5.56
CA GLU A 226 -15.19 24.94 -6.78
C GLU A 226 -14.47 25.62 -7.94
N LYS A 227 -14.67 26.94 -8.11
CA LYS A 227 -13.93 27.73 -9.11
C LYS A 227 -12.44 27.76 -8.83
N GLY A 228 -12.03 27.89 -7.57
CA GLY A 228 -10.62 27.83 -7.17
C GLY A 228 -9.98 26.47 -7.45
N ILE A 229 -10.70 25.39 -7.12
CA ILE A 229 -10.28 24.00 -7.43
C ILE A 229 -10.14 23.80 -8.94
N ALA A 230 -11.13 24.22 -9.72
CA ALA A 230 -11.09 24.10 -11.17
C ALA A 230 -9.92 24.90 -11.78
N ALA A 231 -9.69 26.14 -11.29
CA ALA A 231 -8.56 26.95 -11.72
C ALA A 231 -7.21 26.29 -11.39
N ALA A 232 -7.06 25.75 -10.18
CA ALA A 232 -5.86 25.03 -9.78
C ALA A 232 -5.61 23.81 -10.67
N ASN A 233 -6.64 23.02 -10.96
CA ASN A 233 -6.51 21.85 -11.85
C ASN A 233 -6.11 22.23 -13.28
N VAL A 234 -6.56 23.38 -13.78
CA VAL A 234 -6.14 23.91 -15.09
C VAL A 234 -4.67 24.33 -15.08
N GLU A 235 -4.23 25.03 -14.03
CA GLU A 235 -2.83 25.48 -13.90
C GLU A 235 -1.84 24.32 -13.76
N VAL A 236 -2.21 23.30 -12.97
CA VAL A 236 -1.41 22.07 -12.78
C VAL A 236 -1.19 21.35 -14.12
N GLY A 237 -2.19 21.40 -15.00
CA GLY A 237 -2.12 20.87 -16.35
C GLY A 237 -2.28 19.35 -16.44
N ASN A 238 -2.43 18.88 -17.68
CA ASN A 238 -2.39 17.46 -17.98
C ASN A 238 -0.92 17.00 -18.10
N PHE A 239 -0.63 15.73 -17.84
CA PHE A 239 0.72 15.12 -17.89
C PHE A 239 1.67 15.46 -16.72
N ILE A 240 1.11 15.66 -15.53
CA ILE A 240 1.87 15.67 -14.28
C ILE A 240 1.65 14.37 -13.51
N ASN A 241 2.70 13.87 -12.86
CA ASN A 241 2.61 12.73 -11.96
C ASN A 241 2.29 13.23 -10.53
N LEU A 242 1.05 13.05 -10.07
CA LEU A 242 0.65 13.50 -8.72
C LEU A 242 1.18 12.59 -7.60
N ASP A 243 1.53 11.34 -7.91
CA ASP A 243 2.17 10.46 -6.93
C ASP A 243 3.58 10.97 -6.58
N ASN A 244 4.25 11.60 -7.54
CA ASN A 244 5.55 12.22 -7.34
C ASN A 244 5.77 13.33 -8.36
N LEU A 245 5.71 14.58 -7.91
CA LEU A 245 5.79 15.77 -8.77
C LEU A 245 7.12 15.96 -9.52
N ASN A 246 8.13 15.14 -9.23
CA ASN A 246 9.38 15.15 -9.99
C ASN A 246 9.37 14.14 -11.15
N LEU A 247 8.42 13.21 -11.21
CA LEU A 247 8.41 12.18 -12.23
C LEU A 247 7.68 12.64 -13.49
N ASP A 248 8.18 12.17 -14.64
CA ASP A 248 7.43 12.16 -15.89
C ASP A 248 6.21 11.23 -15.78
N VAL A 249 5.33 11.31 -16.79
CA VAL A 249 4.17 10.41 -16.91
C VAL A 249 4.41 9.35 -17.98
N CYS A 250 3.79 8.18 -17.79
CA CYS A 250 3.72 7.19 -18.86
C CYS A 250 2.55 7.48 -19.80
N TYR A 251 2.81 7.41 -21.10
CA TYR A 251 1.77 7.47 -22.13
C TYR A 251 1.18 6.07 -22.34
N THR A 252 0.17 5.71 -21.55
CA THR A 252 -0.43 4.36 -21.51
C THR A 252 -0.79 3.80 -22.88
N GLY A 253 -1.39 4.60 -23.77
CA GLY A 253 -1.75 4.14 -25.12
C GLY A 253 -0.55 3.78 -26.01
N ILE A 254 0.58 4.48 -25.85
CA ILE A 254 1.82 4.15 -26.56
C ILE A 254 2.45 2.91 -25.94
N ALA A 255 2.50 2.89 -24.60
CA ALA A 255 3.03 1.78 -23.83
C ALA A 255 2.36 0.45 -24.17
N GLU A 256 1.02 0.41 -24.17
CA GLU A 256 0.26 -0.79 -24.49
C GLU A 256 0.50 -1.29 -25.92
N GLU A 257 0.59 -0.37 -26.89
CA GLU A 257 0.86 -0.72 -28.29
C GLU A 257 2.28 -1.28 -28.46
N GLU A 258 3.27 -0.66 -27.84
CA GLU A 258 4.65 -1.12 -27.91
C GLU A 258 4.86 -2.48 -27.25
N ILE A 259 4.22 -2.75 -26.11
CA ILE A 259 4.23 -4.07 -25.47
C ILE A 259 3.65 -5.12 -26.42
N ARG A 260 2.52 -4.85 -27.09
CA ARG A 260 1.92 -5.76 -28.08
C ARG A 260 2.85 -6.03 -29.28
N LEU A 261 3.63 -5.03 -29.66
CA LEU A 261 4.66 -5.14 -30.69
C LEU A 261 5.97 -5.79 -30.19
N HIS A 262 5.96 -6.38 -28.98
CA HIS A 262 7.11 -7.04 -28.35
C HIS A 262 8.31 -6.11 -28.15
N LYS A 263 8.06 -4.82 -27.94
CA LYS A 263 9.08 -3.82 -27.61
C LYS A 263 9.17 -3.60 -26.11
N MET A 264 10.33 -3.14 -25.64
CA MET A 264 10.49 -2.67 -24.26
C MET A 264 9.94 -1.25 -24.12
N VAL A 265 9.18 -1.01 -23.05
CA VAL A 265 8.46 0.24 -22.79
C VAL A 265 8.97 0.97 -21.54
N HIS A 266 9.76 0.29 -20.73
CA HIS A 266 10.49 0.80 -19.58
C HIS A 266 11.01 2.24 -19.79
N ASN A 267 10.36 3.18 -19.09
CA ASN A 267 10.65 4.60 -19.17
C ASN A 267 11.08 5.11 -17.79
N VAL A 268 12.39 5.33 -17.64
CA VAL A 268 12.97 5.70 -16.34
C VAL A 268 13.02 7.20 -16.18
N SER A 269 12.21 7.70 -15.25
CA SER A 269 12.26 9.07 -14.76
C SER A 269 12.80 9.06 -13.34
N PHE A 270 13.90 9.79 -13.07
CA PHE A 270 14.55 9.84 -11.74
C PHE A 270 14.81 8.46 -11.09
N GLY A 271 15.10 7.44 -11.89
CA GLY A 271 15.36 6.08 -11.41
C GLY A 271 14.11 5.25 -11.12
N VAL A 272 12.91 5.75 -11.46
CA VAL A 272 11.63 5.05 -11.33
C VAL A 272 11.08 4.78 -12.73
N ASP A 273 10.66 3.55 -12.99
CA ASP A 273 9.94 3.21 -14.22
C ASP A 273 8.49 3.63 -14.10
N VAL A 274 8.10 4.64 -14.88
CA VAL A 274 6.76 5.23 -14.83
C VAL A 274 5.73 4.42 -15.60
N CYS A 275 6.15 3.46 -16.43
CA CYS A 275 5.27 2.62 -17.24
C CYS A 275 4.97 1.24 -16.64
N MET A 276 5.49 0.98 -15.43
CA MET A 276 5.38 -0.31 -14.74
C MET A 276 3.94 -0.83 -14.60
N ASP A 277 2.95 0.06 -14.42
CA ASP A 277 1.54 -0.34 -14.32
C ASP A 277 1.02 -1.02 -15.60
N SER A 278 1.40 -0.51 -16.78
CA SER A 278 1.04 -1.10 -18.07
C SER A 278 1.73 -2.46 -18.27
N GLU A 279 2.98 -2.58 -17.83
CA GLU A 279 3.75 -3.83 -17.88
C GLU A 279 3.13 -4.92 -16.98
N ILE A 280 2.78 -4.56 -15.74
CA ILE A 280 2.10 -5.44 -14.78
C ILE A 280 0.74 -5.87 -15.33
N ALA A 281 -0.04 -4.93 -15.87
CA ALA A 281 -1.33 -5.22 -16.45
C ALA A 281 -1.23 -6.20 -17.62
N PHE A 282 -0.24 -6.05 -18.49
CA PHE A 282 0.01 -6.99 -19.56
C PHE A 282 0.37 -8.38 -19.01
N TYR A 283 1.34 -8.45 -18.09
CA TYR A 283 1.84 -9.71 -17.53
C TYR A 283 0.74 -10.51 -16.80
N LEU A 284 -0.06 -9.87 -15.95
CA LEU A 284 -1.13 -10.54 -15.18
C LEU A 284 -2.31 -11.00 -16.06
N ASN A 285 -2.40 -10.51 -17.29
CA ASN A 285 -3.40 -10.95 -18.27
C ASN A 285 -2.89 -12.03 -19.23
N LEU A 286 -1.64 -12.50 -19.10
CA LEU A 286 -1.15 -13.64 -19.85
C LEU A 286 -1.85 -14.94 -19.42
N PRO A 287 -2.38 -15.77 -20.34
CA PRO A 287 -3.09 -17.00 -20.00
C PRO A 287 -2.28 -17.96 -19.11
N GLU A 288 -0.97 -18.08 -19.36
CA GLU A 288 -0.06 -18.90 -18.59
C GLU A 288 0.14 -18.38 -17.16
N VAL A 289 0.14 -17.05 -16.98
CA VAL A 289 0.24 -16.40 -15.67
C VAL A 289 -1.06 -16.59 -14.91
N GLN A 290 -2.21 -16.38 -15.56
CA GLN A 290 -3.52 -16.65 -14.96
C GLN A 290 -3.69 -18.13 -14.59
N ALA A 291 -3.20 -19.05 -15.42
CA ALA A 291 -3.21 -20.48 -15.10
C ALA A 291 -2.33 -20.79 -13.88
N ALA A 292 -1.13 -20.21 -13.80
CA ALA A 292 -0.22 -20.38 -12.67
C ALA A 292 -0.77 -19.78 -11.36
N LEU A 293 -1.54 -18.69 -11.45
CA LEU A 293 -2.21 -18.06 -10.31
C LEU A 293 -3.56 -18.69 -9.97
N HIS A 294 -3.96 -19.77 -10.66
CA HIS A 294 -5.27 -20.41 -10.51
C HIS A 294 -6.45 -19.46 -10.71
N THR A 295 -6.32 -18.58 -11.71
CA THR A 295 -7.34 -17.59 -12.11
C THR A 295 -7.79 -17.75 -13.55
N ALA A 296 -7.27 -18.71 -14.32
CA ALA A 296 -7.63 -18.89 -15.74
C ALA A 296 -9.12 -19.22 -15.99
N HIS A 297 -9.87 -19.64 -14.98
CA HIS A 297 -11.33 -19.81 -15.08
C HIS A 297 -12.11 -18.50 -14.92
N LEU A 298 -11.44 -17.40 -14.57
CA LEU A 298 -12.05 -16.09 -14.42
C LEU A 298 -12.26 -15.44 -15.78
N ASN A 299 -13.52 -15.18 -16.11
CA ASN A 299 -13.92 -14.51 -17.35
C ASN A 299 -13.84 -12.96 -17.22
N HIS A 300 -12.71 -12.43 -16.76
CA HIS A 300 -12.47 -10.98 -16.70
C HIS A 300 -11.00 -10.62 -16.88
N THR A 301 -10.77 -9.45 -17.48
CA THR A 301 -9.44 -8.84 -17.58
C THR A 301 -9.04 -8.28 -16.22
N TRP A 302 -7.80 -8.58 -15.81
CA TRP A 302 -7.22 -7.97 -14.63
C TRP A 302 -6.96 -6.48 -14.89
N LEU A 303 -7.30 -5.65 -13.91
CA LEU A 303 -7.02 -4.21 -13.89
C LEU A 303 -6.35 -3.86 -12.55
N SER A 304 -5.41 -2.91 -12.59
CA SER A 304 -4.71 -2.42 -11.38
C SER A 304 -5.68 -1.82 -10.37
N CYS A 305 -6.65 -1.03 -10.84
CA CYS A 305 -7.76 -0.54 -10.03
C CYS A 305 -9.10 -0.81 -10.71
N SER A 306 -10.06 -1.27 -9.91
CA SER A 306 -11.44 -1.48 -10.31
C SER A 306 -12.10 -0.15 -10.69
N THR A 307 -12.95 -0.18 -11.72
CA THR A 307 -13.79 0.96 -12.07
C THR A 307 -14.94 1.12 -11.07
N GLN A 308 -15.57 2.30 -11.05
CA GLN A 308 -16.79 2.54 -10.25
C GLN A 308 -17.97 1.65 -10.66
N GLN A 309 -17.93 1.11 -11.89
CA GLN A 309 -18.93 0.15 -12.38
C GLN A 309 -18.76 -1.24 -11.74
N THR A 310 -17.57 -1.52 -11.22
CA THR A 310 -17.17 -2.80 -10.65
C THR A 310 -17.05 -2.77 -9.12
N LEU A 311 -16.77 -1.61 -8.49
CA LEU A 311 -16.78 -1.44 -7.05
C LEU A 311 -17.33 -0.04 -6.71
N ASN A 312 -18.52 0.00 -6.11
CA ASN A 312 -19.16 1.24 -5.68
C ASN A 312 -18.95 1.47 -4.17
N TYR A 313 -18.15 2.47 -3.82
CA TYR A 313 -17.93 2.87 -2.43
C TYR A 313 -18.97 3.91 -2.01
N SER A 314 -19.63 3.68 -0.88
CA SER A 314 -20.51 4.69 -0.27
C SER A 314 -19.73 5.97 0.00
N ILE A 315 -20.16 7.07 -0.63
CA ILE A 315 -19.48 8.38 -0.57
C ILE A 315 -19.25 8.85 0.89
N PRO A 316 -20.24 8.77 1.81
CA PRO A 316 -20.00 9.08 3.23
C PRO A 316 -18.90 8.25 3.88
N ASN A 317 -18.69 7.00 3.45
CA ASN A 317 -17.64 6.15 4.00
C ASN A 317 -16.25 6.53 3.49
N GLN A 318 -16.16 7.20 2.33
CA GLN A 318 -14.92 7.64 1.71
C GLN A 318 -14.26 8.81 2.43
N SER A 319 -15.04 9.62 3.14
CA SER A 319 -14.57 10.79 3.86
C SER A 319 -14.48 10.60 5.38
N LEU A 320 -14.59 9.36 5.89
CA LEU A 320 -14.59 9.12 7.34
C LEU A 320 -13.24 9.47 7.98
N ASP A 321 -13.31 10.18 9.11
CA ASP A 321 -12.15 10.46 9.93
C ASP A 321 -11.70 9.20 10.70
N MET A 322 -10.48 8.77 10.44
CA MET A 322 -9.90 7.55 10.99
C MET A 322 -9.12 7.77 12.30
N THR A 323 -8.93 9.01 12.75
CA THR A 323 -8.12 9.35 13.92
C THR A 323 -8.62 8.72 15.22
N SER A 324 -9.94 8.59 15.38
CA SER A 324 -10.53 7.93 16.55
C SER A 324 -10.19 6.44 16.58
N SER A 325 -10.21 5.76 15.42
CA SER A 325 -9.79 4.36 15.32
C SER A 325 -8.30 4.19 15.63
N LEU A 326 -7.44 5.09 15.15
CA LEU A 326 -6.02 5.08 15.51
C LEU A 326 -5.81 5.25 17.02
N ALA A 327 -6.57 6.14 17.66
CA ALA A 327 -6.50 6.35 19.11
C ALA A 327 -6.86 5.08 19.89
N ASP A 328 -7.91 4.37 19.47
CA ASP A 328 -8.36 3.16 20.14
C ASP A 328 -7.39 1.99 19.96
N ILE A 329 -6.70 1.92 18.82
CA ILE A 329 -5.61 0.95 18.59
C ILE A 329 -4.43 1.23 19.54
N LEU A 330 -4.01 2.50 19.65
CA LEU A 330 -2.92 2.90 20.53
C LEU A 330 -3.21 2.65 22.01
N LYS A 331 -4.46 2.88 22.46
CA LYS A 331 -4.90 2.57 23.84
C LYS A 331 -4.80 1.08 24.17
N GLN A 332 -4.92 0.22 23.17
CA GLN A 332 -4.81 -1.23 23.32
C GLN A 332 -3.36 -1.73 23.24
N GLY A 333 -2.38 -0.82 23.16
CA GLY A 333 -0.95 -1.15 23.21
C GLY A 333 -0.36 -1.63 21.89
N VAL A 334 -1.09 -1.52 20.77
CA VAL A 334 -0.57 -1.87 19.45
C VAL A 334 0.30 -0.74 18.91
N CYS A 335 1.51 -1.07 18.44
CA CYS A 335 2.42 -0.10 17.85
C CYS A 335 1.91 0.40 16.50
N LEU A 336 1.90 1.71 16.29
CA LEU A 336 1.47 2.35 15.05
C LEU A 336 2.63 3.15 14.44
N TRP A 337 3.02 2.78 13.23
CA TRP A 337 3.99 3.49 12.41
C TRP A 337 3.28 4.14 11.22
N ILE A 338 3.40 5.45 11.11
CA ILE A 338 2.88 6.20 9.98
C ILE A 338 4.07 6.74 9.22
N TYR A 339 4.07 6.61 7.89
CA TYR A 339 5.15 7.17 7.09
C TYR A 339 4.63 7.86 5.84
N SER A 340 5.39 8.84 5.35
CA SER A 340 5.05 9.59 4.13
C SER A 340 6.25 9.76 3.21
N GLY A 341 6.06 9.56 1.91
CA GLY A 341 6.96 10.12 0.91
C GLY A 341 6.90 11.65 0.94
N ASP A 342 8.05 12.32 0.76
CA ASP A 342 8.11 13.78 0.81
C ASP A 342 7.77 14.49 -0.51
N LEU A 343 7.51 13.73 -1.58
CA LEU A 343 7.12 14.22 -2.90
C LEU A 343 5.67 13.88 -3.29
N ASP A 344 4.93 13.20 -2.41
CA ASP A 344 3.52 12.87 -2.62
C ASP A 344 2.63 14.12 -2.54
N SER A 345 1.83 14.35 -3.58
CA SER A 345 0.85 15.44 -3.62
C SER A 345 -0.60 14.99 -3.39
N ILE A 346 -0.88 13.69 -3.43
CA ILE A 346 -2.21 13.11 -3.19
C ILE A 346 -2.48 12.98 -1.70
N VAL A 347 -1.52 12.44 -0.94
CA VAL A 347 -1.61 12.35 0.53
C VAL A 347 -0.37 13.01 1.15
N PRO A 348 -0.30 14.35 1.13
CA PRO A 348 0.95 15.03 1.41
C PRO A 348 1.40 14.87 2.85
N LEU A 349 2.73 14.78 3.03
CA LEU A 349 3.38 14.65 4.35
C LEU A 349 2.90 15.70 5.37
N THR A 350 2.50 16.90 4.91
CA THR A 350 2.11 18.05 5.73
C THR A 350 0.78 17.78 6.44
N SER A 351 -0.21 17.24 5.73
CA SER A 351 -1.48 16.78 6.32
C SER A 351 -1.27 15.62 7.29
N THR A 352 -0.56 14.57 6.86
CA THR A 352 -0.26 13.40 7.70
C THR A 352 0.44 13.82 8.99
N ARG A 353 1.48 14.66 8.91
CA ARG A 353 2.19 15.20 10.09
C ARG A 353 1.24 15.96 11.03
N THR A 354 0.36 16.79 10.48
CA THR A 354 -0.60 17.58 11.28
C THR A 354 -1.54 16.65 12.03
N ILE A 355 -2.14 15.68 11.34
CA ILE A 355 -3.06 14.69 11.93
C ILE A 355 -2.37 13.90 13.06
N ILE A 356 -1.13 13.45 12.85
CA ILE A 356 -0.38 12.69 13.87
C ILE A 356 -0.04 13.56 15.09
N ASN A 357 0.34 14.82 14.89
CA ASN A 357 0.58 15.75 15.99
C ASN A 357 -0.69 16.04 16.80
N GLU A 358 -1.82 16.26 16.12
CA GLU A 358 -3.12 16.48 16.76
C GLU A 358 -3.58 15.25 17.56
N LEU A 359 -3.43 14.05 16.98
CA LEU A 359 -3.71 12.78 17.65
C LEU A 359 -2.85 12.62 18.91
N ALA A 360 -1.53 12.81 18.79
CA ALA A 360 -0.61 12.70 19.92
C ALA A 360 -0.92 13.70 21.02
N HIS A 361 -1.26 14.95 20.67
CA HIS A 361 -1.69 15.97 21.62
C HIS A 361 -3.01 15.60 22.32
N LYS A 362 -4.03 15.20 21.56
CA LYS A 362 -5.34 14.76 22.08
C LYS A 362 -5.21 13.59 23.05
N MET A 363 -4.28 12.68 22.77
CA MET A 363 -3.97 11.52 23.61
C MET A 363 -2.95 11.81 24.72
N ARG A 364 -2.40 13.03 24.80
CA ARG A 364 -1.37 13.43 25.76
C ARG A 364 -0.14 12.51 25.74
N LEU A 365 0.27 12.09 24.54
CA LEU A 365 1.45 11.24 24.38
C LEU A 365 2.73 12.05 24.57
N THR A 366 3.69 11.48 25.30
CA THR A 366 5.00 12.10 25.51
C THR A 366 5.95 11.71 24.40
N LYS A 367 6.66 12.69 23.84
CA LYS A 367 7.67 12.45 22.82
C LYS A 367 8.88 11.75 23.44
N VAL A 368 9.20 10.54 22.98
CA VAL A 368 10.35 9.75 23.44
C VAL A 368 11.55 9.87 22.49
N ASP A 369 11.31 10.25 21.24
CA ASP A 369 12.35 10.58 20.27
C ASP A 369 11.94 11.85 19.51
N ALA A 370 12.75 12.91 19.67
CA ALA A 370 12.49 14.21 19.07
C ALA A 370 12.53 14.16 17.54
N HIS A 371 11.94 15.17 16.89
CA HIS A 371 12.02 15.31 15.44
C HIS A 371 13.49 15.40 15.03
N ARG A 372 13.95 14.46 14.19
CA ARG A 372 15.34 14.38 13.74
C ARG A 372 15.43 13.73 12.38
N ALA A 373 16.56 13.91 11.71
CA ALA A 373 16.90 13.08 10.56
C ALA A 373 17.10 11.61 10.99
N TRP A 374 16.74 10.69 10.10
CA TRP A 374 17.22 9.32 10.12
C TRP A 374 18.07 9.05 8.89
N TYR A 375 18.98 8.08 9.00
CA TYR A 375 20.03 7.89 8.01
C TYR A 375 20.00 6.49 7.40
N TYR A 376 20.36 6.40 6.13
CA TYR A 376 20.55 5.15 5.41
C TYR A 376 21.75 5.30 4.47
N LYS A 377 22.70 4.34 4.54
CA LYS A 377 23.96 4.36 3.78
C LYS A 377 24.67 5.74 3.80
N GLY A 378 24.70 6.35 4.99
CA GLY A 378 25.31 7.67 5.24
C GLY A 378 24.66 8.89 4.63
N GLN A 379 23.48 8.72 4.02
CA GLN A 379 22.64 9.82 3.56
C GLN A 379 21.42 9.96 4.46
N VAL A 380 20.81 11.14 4.45
CA VAL A 380 19.51 11.34 5.11
C VAL A 380 18.48 10.49 4.38
N GLY A 381 17.93 9.50 5.08
CA GLY A 381 16.82 8.67 4.62
C GLY A 381 15.48 9.41 4.72
N GLY A 382 15.38 10.37 5.63
CA GLY A 382 14.23 11.24 5.85
C GLY A 382 14.23 11.78 7.29
N TRP A 383 13.04 12.09 7.83
CA TRP A 383 12.90 12.61 9.19
C TRP A 383 11.95 11.74 10.00
N THR A 384 12.15 11.66 11.32
CA THR A 384 11.35 10.81 12.21
C THR A 384 11.08 11.51 13.54
N MET A 385 9.96 11.15 14.16
CA MET A 385 9.66 11.45 15.56
C MET A 385 8.87 10.28 16.17
N SER A 386 9.00 10.06 17.48
CA SER A 386 8.29 8.98 18.17
C SER A 386 7.74 9.42 19.52
N TYR A 387 6.56 8.91 19.85
CA TYR A 387 5.86 9.03 21.12
C TYR A 387 5.78 7.69 21.87
N GLY A 388 6.67 6.75 21.55
CA GLY A 388 6.67 5.39 22.08
C GLY A 388 5.92 4.47 21.12
N THR A 389 4.64 4.20 21.39
CA THR A 389 3.81 3.32 20.55
C THR A 389 3.36 3.97 19.24
N LEU A 390 3.52 5.30 19.08
CA LEU A 390 3.22 6.03 17.85
C LEU A 390 4.51 6.62 17.26
N THR A 391 4.86 6.22 16.04
CA THR A 391 6.03 6.74 15.30
C THR A 391 5.58 7.34 13.97
N TYR A 392 6.11 8.51 13.63
CA TYR A 392 5.95 9.12 12.31
C TYR A 392 7.30 9.31 11.64
N ALA A 393 7.40 8.89 10.38
CA ALA A 393 8.59 9.07 9.57
C ALA A 393 8.28 9.65 8.19
N THR A 394 9.22 10.35 7.58
CA THR A 394 9.20 10.64 6.15
C THR A 394 10.29 9.87 5.45
N VAL A 395 10.11 9.59 4.16
CA VAL A 395 11.12 8.97 3.30
C VAL A 395 11.49 9.96 2.21
N ARG A 396 12.76 10.38 2.23
CA ARG A 396 13.29 11.42 1.35
C ARG A 396 13.38 10.92 -0.09
N GLY A 397 12.84 11.70 -1.02
CA GLY A 397 12.83 11.40 -2.46
C GLY A 397 11.78 10.35 -2.84
N ALA A 398 10.83 10.06 -1.97
CA ALA A 398 9.73 9.14 -2.23
C ALA A 398 8.43 9.91 -2.47
N GLY A 399 7.59 9.39 -3.36
CA GLY A 399 6.23 9.87 -3.60
C GLY A 399 5.17 9.00 -2.90
N HIS A 400 4.04 8.79 -3.55
CA HIS A 400 2.89 8.05 -3.01
C HIS A 400 3.25 6.61 -2.66
N MET A 401 3.79 5.87 -3.63
CA MET A 401 4.26 4.49 -3.47
C MET A 401 5.72 4.46 -2.98
N VAL A 402 5.91 4.69 -1.68
CA VAL A 402 7.25 4.79 -1.07
C VAL A 402 8.18 3.60 -1.36
N PRO A 403 7.74 2.33 -1.27
CA PRO A 403 8.61 1.18 -1.57
C PRO A 403 9.05 1.11 -3.03
N SER A 404 8.20 1.52 -3.97
CA SER A 404 8.53 1.53 -5.40
C SER A 404 9.60 2.59 -5.72
N MET A 405 9.46 3.78 -5.12
CA MET A 405 10.32 4.92 -5.46
C MET A 405 11.61 5.00 -4.65
N GLN A 406 11.62 4.48 -3.42
CA GLN A 406 12.80 4.45 -2.54
C GLN A 406 12.93 3.07 -1.86
N PRO A 407 13.17 1.99 -2.62
CA PRO A 407 13.08 0.61 -2.13
C PRO A 407 14.03 0.32 -0.96
N GLU A 408 15.30 0.73 -1.07
CA GLU A 408 16.28 0.47 -0.02
C GLU A 408 15.98 1.21 1.29
N ARG A 409 15.55 2.48 1.19
CA ARG A 409 15.17 3.30 2.36
C ARG A 409 13.88 2.76 2.99
N SER A 410 12.92 2.36 2.17
CA SER A 410 11.65 1.78 2.61
C SER A 410 11.89 0.46 3.35
N LEU A 411 12.76 -0.41 2.82
CA LEU A 411 13.11 -1.67 3.48
C LEU A 411 13.77 -1.43 4.83
N ALA A 412 14.70 -0.48 4.93
CA ALA A 412 15.33 -0.14 6.22
C ALA A 412 14.33 0.38 7.26
N LEU A 413 13.34 1.17 6.81
CA LEU A 413 12.22 1.60 7.65
C LEU A 413 11.38 0.42 8.10
N PHE A 414 11.01 -0.46 7.19
CA PHE A 414 10.20 -1.65 7.46
C PHE A 414 10.89 -2.62 8.43
N GLN A 415 12.20 -2.86 8.25
CA GLN A 415 13.00 -3.66 9.18
C GLN A 415 13.00 -3.05 10.59
N SER A 416 13.16 -1.73 10.70
CA SER A 416 13.12 -1.03 11.99
C SER A 416 11.75 -1.16 12.66
N PHE A 417 10.66 -1.10 11.87
CA PHE A 417 9.29 -1.32 12.33
C PHE A 417 9.09 -2.74 12.88
N LEU A 418 9.45 -3.77 12.11
CA LEU A 418 9.30 -5.17 12.54
C LEU A 418 10.12 -5.48 13.80
N ALA A 419 11.32 -4.91 13.91
CA ALA A 419 12.20 -5.09 15.07
C ALA A 419 11.77 -4.26 16.30
N GLY A 420 10.81 -3.34 16.15
CA GLY A 420 10.42 -2.41 17.22
C GLY A 420 11.55 -1.45 17.63
N THR A 421 12.48 -1.16 16.72
CA THR A 421 13.66 -0.32 17.01
C THR A 421 13.54 1.07 16.40
N PRO A 422 14.09 2.13 17.04
CA PRO A 422 14.10 3.47 16.45
C PRO A 422 14.88 3.52 15.12
N LEU A 423 14.40 4.33 14.17
CA LEU A 423 15.09 4.54 12.89
C LEU A 423 16.54 5.04 13.10
N PRO A 424 17.52 4.63 12.27
CA PRO A 424 18.94 4.87 12.52
C PRO A 424 19.31 6.36 12.74
N LYS A 425 20.11 6.63 13.78
CA LYS A 425 20.64 7.96 14.12
C LYS A 425 22.00 8.26 13.48
N ASN A 426 22.78 7.22 13.18
CA ASN A 426 24.18 7.36 12.79
C ASN A 426 24.34 7.53 11.29
N LYS A 427 25.20 8.47 10.89
CA LYS A 427 25.65 8.66 9.51
C LYS A 427 26.51 7.50 9.00
N LEU A 428 27.03 6.66 9.89
CA LEU A 428 27.94 5.59 9.52
C LEU A 428 27.60 4.38 10.40
N LYS A 429 27.00 3.36 9.79
CA LYS A 429 27.32 1.97 10.13
C LYS A 429 27.88 1.37 8.85
N SER A 430 29.16 1.04 8.92
CA SER A 430 29.93 0.29 7.94
C SER A 430 29.21 -1.02 7.60
N PRO A 431 29.41 -1.54 6.37
CA PRO A 431 29.01 -2.92 6.06
C PRO A 431 29.75 -3.86 7.01
N ASN A 432 29.01 -4.78 7.62
CA ASN A 432 29.56 -6.04 8.11
C ASN A 432 28.84 -7.15 7.38
#